data_AF-A0A834TV03-F1
#
_entry.id   AF-A0A834TV03-F1
#
_cell.length_a   1.000
_cell.length_b   1.000
_cell.length_c   1.000
_cell.angle_alpha   90.00
_cell.angle_beta   90.00
_cell.angle_gamma   90.00
#
_symmetry.space_group_name_H-M   'P 1'
#
loop_
_entity.id
_entity.type
_entity.pdbx_description
1 polymer ?
#
loop_
_entity_poly.entity_id
_entity_poly.type
_entity_poly.pdbx_seq_one_letter_code
_entity_poly.pdbx_strand_id
1 'polypeptide(L)' 'MRKKSSNEGKTTIGEGCKWGALMTFGLGMIVETVVIQSVSLKDY' A
#
# COMPACT_ATOMS: atom_id res chain seq x y z
N MET A 1 -5.65 3.82 3.23
CA MET A 1 -4.82 2.91 4.05
C MET A 1 -4.26 3.64 5.27
N ARG A 2 -3.42 4.67 5.14
CA ARG A 2 -2.77 5.37 6.29
C ARG A 2 -3.63 5.62 7.53
N LYS A 3 -4.70 6.42 7.44
CA LYS A 3 -5.55 6.77 8.62
C LYS A 3 -6.21 5.55 9.26
N LYS A 4 -6.73 4.64 8.42
CA LYS A 4 -7.33 3.37 8.87
C LYS A 4 -6.29 2.49 9.58
N SER A 5 -5.11 2.31 8.99
CA SER A 5 -4.01 1.53 9.58
C SER A 5 -3.55 2.10 10.92
N SER A 6 -3.53 3.43 11.06
CA SER A 6 -3.24 4.09 12.34
C SER A 6 -4.32 3.83 13.39
N ASN A 7 -5.60 3.97 13.03
CA ASN A 7 -6.72 3.73 13.95
C ASN A 7 -6.82 2.26 14.39
N GLU A 8 -6.40 1.33 13.54
CA GLU A 8 -6.39 -0.11 13.82
C GLU A 8 -5.08 -0.60 14.49
N GLY A 9 -4.16 0.30 14.85
CA GLY A 9 -2.91 -0.04 15.53
C GLY A 9 -1.97 -0.91 14.69
N LYS A 10 -2.03 -0.82 13.35
CA LYS A 10 -1.14 -1.58 12.46
C LYS A 10 0.29 -1.04 12.52
N THR A 11 1.24 -1.85 12.10
CA THR A 11 2.67 -1.52 12.12
C THR A 11 3.11 -0.62 10.95
N THR A 12 2.46 -0.74 9.79
CA THR A 12 2.79 0.02 8.57
C THR A 12 1.57 0.74 8.02
N ILE A 13 1.80 1.77 7.20
CA ILE A 13 0.72 2.49 6.49
C ILE A 13 0.02 1.62 5.42
N GLY A 14 0.61 0.48 5.08
CA GLY A 14 0.08 -0.53 4.17
C GLY A 14 -0.68 -1.63 4.89
N GLU A 15 -1.53 -1.27 5.86
CA GLU A 15 -2.38 -2.22 6.62
C GLU A 15 -1.62 -3.30 7.42
N GLY A 16 -0.34 -3.05 7.74
CA GLY A 16 0.56 -3.98 8.42
C GLY A 16 1.43 -4.81 7.46
N CYS A 17 1.24 -4.69 6.15
CA CYS A 17 2.08 -5.33 5.14
C CYS A 17 3.31 -4.46 4.82
N LYS A 18 4.46 -5.11 4.61
CA LYS A 18 5.70 -4.44 4.15
C LYS A 18 5.71 -4.16 2.64
N TRP A 19 5.06 -5.03 1.87
CA TRP A 19 4.98 -4.93 0.42
C TRP A 19 3.53 -4.97 -0.03
N GLY A 20 3.24 -4.28 -1.13
CA GLY A 20 1.97 -4.34 -1.83
C GLY A 20 2.18 -4.24 -3.33
N ALA A 21 1.11 -4.48 -4.09
CA ALA A 21 1.06 -4.27 -5.52
C ALA A 21 -0.06 -3.28 -5.83
N LEU A 22 0.27 -2.25 -6.60
CA LEU A 22 -0.72 -1.37 -7.23
C LEU A 22 -0.89 -1.83 -8.67
N MET A 23 -2.13 -2.10 -9.07
CA MET A 23 -2.46 -2.45 -10.45
C MET A 23 -3.30 -1.33 -11.06
N THR A 24 -2.85 -0.82 -12.20
CA THR A 24 -3.56 0.14 -13.03
C THR A 24 -3.97 -0.53 -14.34
N PHE A 25 -5.20 -0.25 -14.78
CA PHE A 25 -5.76 -0.76 -16.04
C PHE A 25 -5.82 0.38 -17.06
N GLY A 26 -5.18 0.18 -18.20
CA GLY A 26 -5.22 1.12 -19.34
C GLY A 26 -6.36 0.81 -20.31
N LEU A 27 -6.68 1.76 -21.19
CA LEU A 27 -7.62 1.53 -22.31
C LEU A 27 -7.05 0.44 -23.24
N GLY A 28 -7.70 -0.72 -23.28
CA GLY A 28 -7.24 -1.93 -23.97
C GLY A 28 -7.12 -3.12 -23.00
N MET A 29 -6.14 -3.99 -23.23
CA MET A 29 -5.76 -5.11 -22.34
C MET A 29 -4.38 -4.90 -21.71
N ILE A 30 -4.10 -3.68 -21.25
CA ILE A 30 -2.82 -3.35 -20.61
C ILE A 30 -3.00 -3.29 -19.10
N VAL A 31 -2.16 -4.05 -18.39
CA VAL A 31 -2.04 -4.01 -16.93
C VAL A 31 -0.67 -3.46 -16.59
N GLU A 32 -0.66 -2.34 -15.89
CA GLU A 32 0.55 -1.80 -15.28
C GLU A 32 0.57 -2.23 -13.81
N THR A 33 1.65 -2.86 -13.39
CA THR A 33 1.83 -3.31 -12.00
C THR A 33 3.05 -2.64 -11.39
N VAL A 34 2.84 -1.98 -10.25
CA VAL A 34 3.92 -1.35 -9.47
C VAL A 34 4.02 -2.05 -8.13
N VAL A 35 5.21 -2.55 -7.81
CA VAL A 35 5.53 -3.05 -6.47
C VAL A 35 5.82 -1.86 -5.56
N ILE A 36 5.11 -1.78 -4.44
CA ILE A 36 5.25 -0.71 -3.47
C ILE A 36 5.76 -1.26 -2.14
N GLN A 37 6.71 -0.55 -1.54
CA GLN A 37 7.16 -0.80 -0.18
C GLN A 37 6.41 0.13 0.78
N SER A 38 5.85 -0.43 1.84
CA SER A 38 5.18 0.32 2.89
C SER A 38 6.18 0.92 3.88
N VAL A 39 5.81 2.07 4.45
CA VAL A 39 6.55 2.75 5.52
C VAL A 39 5.94 2.41 6.89
N SER A 40 6.79 2.35 7.91
CA SER A 40 6.34 2.18 9.31
C SER A 40 5.50 3.36 9.75
N LEU A 41 4.50 3.11 10.60
CA LEU A 41 3.78 4.18 11.28
C LEU A 41 4.60 4.86 12.39
N LYS A 42 5.71 4.26 12.82
CA LYS A 42 6.64 4.84 13.80
C LYS A 42 7.69 5.78 13.19
N ASP A 43 7.87 5.71 11.87
CA ASP A 43 8.85 6.52 11.14
C ASP A 43 8.27 7.90 10.72
N TYR A 44 7.07 8.23 11.23
CA TYR A 44 6.29 9.43 10.92
C TYR A 44 5.93 10.16 12.22
#